data_AF-A0A8J3ILU1-F1
#
_entry.id   AF-A0A8J3ILU1-F1
#
_cell.length_a   1.000
_cell.length_b   1.000
_cell.length_c   1.000
_cell.angle_alpha   90.00
_cell.angle_beta   90.00
_cell.angle_gamma   90.00
#
_symmetry.space_group_name_H-M   'P 1'
#
loop_
_entity.id
_entity.type
_entity.pdbx_description
1 polymer ?
#
loop_
_entity_poly.entity_id
_entity_poly.type
_entity_poly.pdbx_seq_one_letter_code
_entity_poly.pdbx_strand_id
1 'polypeptide(L)'
;MKVSLYFQKCGVEVLIVDEVEHIKSYGVRRRLLEVSNMTYGIPIICASCDPHRWTLGDSEVAGRWNDYFRLDLYKNERLQQLLLYINLLLPFTSDSFMLPDSGDPKKSSYVIDNGLVKSIEKWTRGKLRDVMILVVEASKQAIQESRPCLDDKLLERTWKSIQSKPLEENR
;
A
#
# COMPACT_ATOMS: atom_id res chain seq x y z
N MET A 1 28.28 0.83 18.01
CA MET A 1 28.51 -0.54 18.51
C MET A 1 27.34 -1.15 19.30
N LYS A 2 26.24 -0.43 19.60
CA LYS A 2 25.10 -0.98 20.36
C LYS A 2 24.10 -1.77 19.49
N VAL A 3 23.84 -1.32 18.26
CA VAL A 3 22.81 -1.91 17.38
C VAL A 3 23.13 -3.35 16.96
N SER A 4 24.36 -3.66 16.57
CA SER A 4 24.78 -5.02 16.19
C SER A 4 24.63 -6.04 17.33
N LEU A 5 24.86 -5.60 18.58
CA LEU A 5 24.64 -6.44 19.77
C LEU A 5 23.15 -6.75 19.96
N TYR A 6 22.28 -5.76 19.73
CA TYR A 6 20.83 -5.98 19.78
C TYR A 6 20.35 -6.88 18.64
N PHE A 7 20.96 -6.80 17.45
CA PHE A 7 20.61 -7.69 16.34
C PHE A 7 20.84 -9.16 16.70
N GLN A 8 22.00 -9.46 17.32
CA GLN A 8 22.32 -10.81 17.78
C GLN A 8 21.42 -11.25 18.94
N LYS A 9 21.21 -10.39 19.94
CA LYS A 9 20.40 -10.75 21.12
C LYS A 9 18.92 -10.93 20.80
N CYS A 10 18.39 -10.15 19.87
CA CYS A 10 16.99 -10.21 19.50
C CYS A 10 16.70 -11.19 18.36
N GLY A 11 17.71 -11.88 17.82
CA GLY A 11 17.53 -12.79 16.67
C GLY A 11 16.95 -12.06 15.46
N VAL A 12 17.47 -10.87 15.14
CA VAL A 12 16.96 -10.07 14.02
C VAL A 12 17.25 -10.78 12.71
N GLU A 13 16.20 -11.03 11.91
CA GLU A 13 16.32 -11.67 10.61
C GLU A 13 16.19 -10.67 9.45
N VAL A 14 15.55 -9.50 9.68
CA VAL A 14 15.38 -8.43 8.68
C VAL A 14 15.35 -7.08 9.39
N LEU A 15 16.00 -6.06 8.82
CA LEU A 15 15.82 -4.66 9.22
C LEU A 15 15.06 -3.90 8.14
N ILE A 16 13.90 -3.34 8.49
CA ILE A 16 13.17 -2.41 7.61
C ILE A 16 13.36 -0.99 8.14
N VAL A 17 13.81 -0.09 7.27
CA VAL A 17 13.96 1.34 7.56
C VAL A 17 13.00 2.11 6.66
N ASP A 18 11.85 2.49 7.22
CA ASP A 18 10.91 3.36 6.50
C ASP A 18 11.39 4.81 6.50
N GLU A 19 10.88 5.59 5.55
CA GLU A 19 11.17 7.03 5.42
C GLU A 19 12.68 7.35 5.41
N VAL A 20 13.50 6.48 4.82
CA VAL A 20 14.97 6.61 4.86
C VAL A 20 15.46 7.94 4.25
N GLU A 21 14.64 8.55 3.39
CA GLU A 21 14.90 9.86 2.82
C GLU A 21 14.97 11.00 3.85
N HIS A 22 14.36 10.84 5.03
CA HIS A 22 14.43 11.79 6.13
C HIS A 22 15.80 11.78 6.82
N ILE A 23 16.64 10.77 6.57
CA ILE A 23 18.03 10.74 7.03
C ILE A 23 18.86 11.70 6.17
N LYS A 24 18.93 12.97 6.60
CA LYS A 24 19.69 14.02 5.89
C LYS A 24 21.18 14.02 6.23
N SER A 25 21.57 13.53 7.41
CA SER A 25 22.97 13.50 7.85
C SER A 25 23.76 12.40 7.16
N TYR A 26 24.85 12.76 6.48
CA TYR A 26 25.80 11.83 5.87
C TYR A 26 26.33 10.80 6.86
N GLY A 27 26.66 11.22 8.09
CA GLY A 27 27.17 10.32 9.12
C GLY A 27 26.17 9.22 9.51
N VAL A 28 24.87 9.55 9.50
CA VAL A 28 23.81 8.56 9.80
C VAL A 28 23.59 7.61 8.62
N ARG A 29 23.68 8.10 7.37
CA ARG A 29 23.64 7.22 6.18
C ARG A 29 24.82 6.24 6.17
N ARG A 30 26.03 6.71 6.48
CA ARG A 30 27.21 5.83 6.62
C ARG A 30 27.07 4.84 7.77
N ARG A 31 26.41 5.22 8.86
CA ARG A 31 26.15 4.29 9.97
C ARG A 31 25.26 3.12 9.55
N LEU A 32 24.33 3.30 8.60
CA LEU A 32 23.52 2.21 8.04
C LEU A 32 24.39 1.22 7.24
N LEU A 33 25.32 1.71 6.42
CA LEU A 33 26.33 0.87 5.73
C LEU A 33 27.18 0.08 6.74
N GLU A 34 27.63 0.73 7.81
CA GLU A 34 28.42 0.07 8.84
C GLU A 34 27.61 -1.04 9.53
N VAL A 35 26.32 -0.80 9.80
CA VAL A 35 25.43 -1.83 10.33
C VAL A 35 25.34 -3.00 9.36
N SER A 36 25.09 -2.78 8.06
CA SER A 36 25.03 -3.88 7.07
C SER A 36 26.32 -4.69 7.02
N ASN A 37 27.47 -4.04 7.16
CA ASN A 37 28.77 -4.73 7.19
C ASN A 37 28.97 -5.56 8.46
N MET A 38 28.44 -5.11 9.61
CA MET A 38 28.55 -5.80 10.89
C MET A 38 27.51 -6.91 11.07
N THR A 39 26.40 -6.86 10.34
CA THR A 39 25.27 -7.80 10.44
C THR A 39 25.18 -8.68 9.20
N TYR A 40 26.25 -9.44 8.95
CA TYR A 40 26.33 -10.31 7.77
C TYR A 40 25.15 -11.29 7.72
N GLY A 41 24.49 -11.36 6.56
CA GLY A 41 23.33 -12.23 6.33
C GLY A 41 21.98 -11.64 6.73
N ILE A 42 21.93 -10.46 7.35
CA ILE A 42 20.67 -9.80 7.71
C ILE A 42 20.32 -8.77 6.61
N PRO A 43 19.29 -9.00 5.78
CA PRO A 43 18.84 -8.04 4.78
C PRO A 43 18.35 -6.74 5.43
N ILE A 44 18.76 -5.62 4.85
CA ILE A 44 18.25 -4.29 5.19
C ILE A 44 17.41 -3.78 4.02
N ILE A 45 16.14 -3.50 4.29
CA ILE A 45 15.19 -2.97 3.30
C ILE A 45 14.90 -1.52 3.66
N CYS A 46 15.26 -0.60 2.77
CA CYS A 46 14.89 0.80 2.91
C CYS A 46 13.61 1.08 2.13
N ALA A 47 12.61 1.67 2.78
CA ALA A 47 11.34 2.07 2.16
C ALA A 47 11.24 3.60 2.06
N SER A 48 10.28 4.07 1.25
CA SER A 48 9.97 5.48 1.06
C SER A 48 11.20 6.32 0.66
N CYS A 49 11.90 5.91 -0.40
CA CYS A 49 12.99 6.68 -0.97
C CYS A 49 12.94 6.75 -2.50
N ASP A 50 13.44 7.86 -3.02
CA ASP A 50 14.08 7.89 -4.33
C ASP A 50 15.54 7.44 -4.13
N PRO A 51 15.93 6.24 -4.60
CA PRO A 51 17.26 5.70 -4.39
C PRO A 51 18.36 6.61 -4.94
N HIS A 52 18.14 7.24 -6.10
CA HIS A 52 19.12 8.14 -6.71
C HIS A 52 19.29 9.41 -5.88
N ARG A 53 18.19 9.96 -5.36
CA ARG A 53 18.24 11.14 -4.50
C ARG A 53 18.89 10.85 -3.15
N TRP A 54 18.65 9.68 -2.58
CA TRP A 54 19.17 9.30 -1.26
C TRP A 54 20.68 9.02 -1.27
N THR A 55 21.17 8.39 -2.35
CA THR A 55 22.60 8.10 -2.53
C THR A 55 23.40 9.30 -3.06
N LEU A 56 22.73 10.39 -3.49
CA LEU A 56 23.37 11.54 -4.10
C LEU A 56 24.45 12.17 -3.19
N GLY A 57 25.64 12.39 -3.76
CA GLY A 57 26.77 13.00 -3.07
C GLY A 57 27.55 12.05 -2.17
N ASP A 58 27.22 10.75 -2.18
CA ASP A 58 27.90 9.73 -1.38
C ASP A 58 28.19 8.47 -2.21
N SER A 59 29.41 8.39 -2.75
CA SER A 59 29.82 7.31 -3.67
C SER A 59 29.84 5.92 -3.04
N GLU A 60 30.08 5.81 -1.73
CA GLU A 60 30.10 4.50 -1.06
C GLU A 60 28.69 3.99 -0.81
N VAL A 61 27.78 4.88 -0.40
CA VAL A 61 26.36 4.53 -0.27
C VAL A 61 25.81 4.18 -1.65
N ALA A 62 26.10 4.98 -2.67
CA ALA A 62 25.71 4.70 -4.05
C ALA A 62 26.20 3.33 -4.52
N GLY A 63 27.48 3.00 -4.29
CA GLY A 63 28.05 1.71 -4.71
C GLY A 63 27.47 0.47 -4.01
N ARG A 64 26.73 0.64 -2.91
CA ARG A 64 26.18 -0.47 -2.09
C ARG A 64 24.65 -0.57 -2.15
N TRP A 65 23.95 0.53 -2.41
CA TRP A 65 22.49 0.59 -2.56
C TRP A 65 22.11 0.77 -4.03
N ASN A 66 22.46 -0.22 -4.85
CA ASN A 66 22.15 -0.22 -6.29
C ASN A 66 20.82 -0.92 -6.60
N ASP A 67 20.40 -1.85 -5.74
CA ASP A 67 19.17 -2.60 -5.94
C ASP A 67 17.98 -1.83 -5.40
N TYR A 68 17.02 -1.56 -6.27
CA TYR A 68 15.75 -0.96 -5.87
C TYR A 68 14.60 -1.60 -6.62
N PHE A 69 13.46 -1.65 -5.93
CA PHE A 69 12.21 -2.11 -6.51
C PHE A 69 11.17 -0.99 -6.42
N ARG A 70 10.59 -0.64 -7.56
CA ARG A 70 9.54 0.38 -7.61
C ARG A 70 8.18 -0.28 -7.46
N LEU A 71 7.43 0.16 -6.46
CA LEU A 71 6.03 -0.25 -6.32
C LEU A 71 5.17 0.53 -7.32
N ASP A 72 4.67 -0.15 -8.35
CA ASP A 72 3.74 0.44 -9.30
C ASP A 72 2.37 0.70 -8.67
N LEU A 73 1.68 1.69 -9.24
CA LEU A 73 0.30 2.00 -8.92
C LEU A 73 -0.62 0.85 -9.34
N TYR A 74 -1.73 0.70 -8.64
CA TYR A 74 -2.75 -0.31 -8.91
C TYR A 74 -3.67 0.18 -10.03
N LYS A 75 -3.51 -0.39 -11.23
CA LYS A 75 -4.28 -0.06 -12.43
C LYS A 75 -4.82 -1.31 -13.10
N ASN A 76 -5.93 -1.19 -13.81
CA ASN A 76 -6.54 -2.28 -14.60
C ASN A 76 -6.62 -3.59 -13.79
N GLU A 77 -6.08 -4.68 -14.34
CA GLU A 77 -6.08 -6.02 -13.75
C GLU A 77 -5.43 -6.06 -12.35
N ARG A 78 -4.38 -5.28 -12.10
CA ARG A 78 -3.74 -5.25 -10.78
C ARG A 78 -4.67 -4.64 -9.72
N LEU A 79 -5.45 -3.63 -10.08
CA LEU A 79 -6.47 -3.06 -9.19
C LEU A 79 -7.63 -4.04 -9.01
N GLN A 80 -8.05 -4.71 -10.10
CA GLN A 80 -9.06 -5.76 -10.07
C GLN A 80 -8.68 -6.89 -9.09
N GLN A 81 -7.46 -7.40 -9.16
CA GLN A 81 -6.94 -8.43 -8.25
C GLN A 81 -6.85 -7.92 -6.80
N LEU A 82 -6.46 -6.67 -6.59
CA LEU A 82 -6.47 -6.06 -5.26
C LEU A 82 -7.89 -6.01 -4.68
N LEU A 83 -8.88 -5.54 -5.45
CA LEU A 83 -10.26 -5.42 -4.99
C LEU A 83 -10.88 -6.80 -4.73
N LEU A 84 -10.56 -7.82 -5.53
CA LEU A 84 -10.92 -9.21 -5.24
C LEU A 84 -10.38 -9.67 -3.89
N TYR A 85 -9.09 -9.46 -3.66
CA TYR A 85 -8.46 -9.84 -2.41
C TYR A 85 -9.09 -9.11 -1.22
N ILE A 86 -9.33 -7.81 -1.37
CA ILE A 86 -10.02 -7.00 -0.36
C ILE A 86 -11.42 -7.53 -0.09
N ASN A 87 -12.18 -7.91 -1.13
CA ASN A 87 -13.54 -8.44 -0.98
C ASN A 87 -13.59 -9.65 -0.03
N LEU A 88 -12.58 -10.54 -0.10
CA LEU A 88 -12.48 -11.69 0.81
C LEU A 88 -12.30 -11.30 2.29
N LEU A 89 -11.82 -10.09 2.55
CA LEU A 89 -11.56 -9.57 3.89
C LEU A 89 -12.70 -8.71 4.42
N LEU A 90 -13.66 -8.32 3.57
CA LEU A 90 -14.75 -7.45 3.97
C LEU A 90 -15.80 -8.21 4.81
N PRO A 91 -16.34 -7.60 5.87
CA PRO A 91 -17.30 -8.26 6.77
C PRO A 91 -18.74 -8.21 6.23
N PHE A 92 -18.92 -8.46 4.94
CA PHE A 92 -20.18 -8.29 4.23
C PHE A 92 -20.76 -9.64 3.78
N THR A 93 -22.08 -9.77 3.80
CA THR A 93 -22.78 -11.01 3.45
C THR A 93 -22.91 -11.22 1.94
N SER A 94 -22.61 -10.20 1.15
CA SER A 94 -22.65 -10.24 -0.31
C SER A 94 -21.36 -9.67 -0.88
N ASP A 95 -20.96 -10.18 -2.05
CA ASP A 95 -19.75 -9.74 -2.72
C ASP A 95 -19.81 -8.25 -3.06
N SER A 96 -18.82 -7.53 -2.56
CA SER A 96 -18.54 -6.16 -2.94
C SER A 96 -17.72 -6.17 -4.24
N PHE A 97 -17.91 -5.15 -5.08
CA PHE A 97 -17.21 -4.98 -6.36
C PHE A 97 -17.50 -5.99 -7.47
N MET A 98 -18.41 -6.94 -7.26
CA MET A 98 -18.81 -7.94 -8.24
C MET A 98 -20.22 -7.68 -8.78
N LEU A 99 -20.42 -7.99 -10.06
CA LEU A 99 -21.74 -8.07 -10.68
C LEU A 99 -22.13 -9.56 -10.84
N PRO A 100 -23.42 -9.89 -10.68
CA PRO A 100 -23.92 -11.19 -11.09
C PRO A 100 -23.72 -11.34 -12.60
N ASP A 101 -23.06 -12.42 -13.02
CA ASP A 101 -22.90 -12.73 -14.45
C ASP A 101 -24.28 -12.91 -15.07
N SER A 102 -24.57 -12.16 -16.13
CA SER A 102 -25.81 -12.25 -16.89
C SER A 102 -25.82 -13.46 -17.84
N GLY A 103 -24.76 -14.26 -17.86
CA GLY A 103 -24.64 -15.52 -18.57
C GLY A 103 -25.06 -16.75 -17.74
N ASP A 104 -26.12 -17.41 -18.20
CA ASP A 104 -26.58 -18.77 -17.83
C ASP A 104 -26.86 -19.00 -16.32
N PRO A 105 -28.14 -19.07 -15.87
CA PRO A 105 -28.54 -19.16 -14.45
C PRO A 105 -28.08 -20.44 -13.72
N LYS A 106 -27.36 -21.34 -14.40
CA LYS A 106 -26.78 -22.57 -13.86
C LYS A 106 -25.29 -22.47 -13.54
N LYS A 107 -24.63 -21.37 -13.90
CA LYS A 107 -23.26 -21.05 -13.49
C LYS A 107 -23.28 -19.69 -12.82
N SER A 108 -23.34 -19.66 -11.49
CA SER A 108 -23.08 -18.44 -10.71
C SER A 108 -21.60 -18.08 -10.82
N SER A 109 -21.19 -17.63 -12.00
CA SER A 109 -19.92 -16.93 -12.17
C SER A 109 -20.15 -15.51 -11.67
N TYR A 110 -19.25 -14.99 -10.86
CA TYR A 110 -19.25 -13.58 -10.49
C TYR A 110 -18.17 -12.92 -11.32
N VAL A 111 -18.54 -11.88 -12.08
CA VAL A 111 -17.60 -11.12 -12.89
C VAL A 111 -17.38 -9.78 -12.21
N ILE A 112 -16.13 -9.35 -12.14
CA ILE A 112 -15.81 -8.05 -11.56
C ILE A 112 -16.35 -6.96 -12.47
N ASP A 113 -16.96 -5.96 -11.86
CA ASP A 113 -17.43 -4.80 -12.58
C ASP A 113 -16.23 -3.99 -13.10
N ASN A 114 -15.87 -4.23 -14.36
CA ASN A 114 -14.85 -3.46 -15.06
C ASN A 114 -15.17 -1.95 -15.11
N GLY A 115 -16.45 -1.56 -15.00
CA GLY A 115 -16.87 -0.17 -14.85
C GLY A 115 -16.45 0.39 -13.49
N LEU A 116 -16.75 -0.33 -12.42
CA LEU A 116 -16.38 0.07 -11.06
C LEU A 116 -14.86 0.15 -10.86
N VAL A 117 -14.10 -0.82 -11.38
CA VAL A 117 -12.63 -0.79 -11.32
C VAL A 117 -12.09 0.48 -12.00
N LYS A 118 -12.62 0.85 -13.16
CA LYS A 118 -12.25 2.09 -13.86
C LYS A 118 -12.65 3.34 -13.08
N SER A 119 -13.81 3.34 -12.42
CA SER A 119 -14.24 4.44 -11.56
C SER A 119 -13.31 4.62 -10.37
N ILE A 120 -13.00 3.54 -9.65
CA ILE A 120 -12.07 3.56 -8.50
C ILE A 120 -10.67 3.99 -8.96
N GLU A 121 -10.18 3.48 -10.09
CA GLU A 121 -8.89 3.91 -10.65
C GLU A 121 -8.89 5.41 -10.97
N LYS A 122 -9.96 5.93 -11.59
CA LYS A 122 -10.08 7.36 -11.93
C LYS A 122 -10.09 8.24 -10.69
N TRP A 123 -10.77 7.81 -9.63
CA TRP A 123 -10.88 8.55 -8.37
C TRP A 123 -9.54 8.56 -7.60
N THR A 124 -8.95 7.40 -7.42
CA THR A 124 -7.76 7.19 -6.56
C THR A 124 -6.43 7.34 -7.30
N ARG A 125 -6.48 7.46 -8.64
CA ARG A 125 -5.32 7.39 -9.55
C ARG A 125 -4.49 6.11 -9.37
N GLY A 126 -5.07 5.06 -8.81
CA GLY A 126 -4.40 3.79 -8.50
C GLY A 126 -3.45 3.84 -7.30
N LYS A 127 -3.50 4.89 -6.48
CA LYS A 127 -2.70 4.96 -5.24
C LYS A 127 -3.33 4.04 -4.21
N LEU A 128 -2.56 3.06 -3.71
CA LEU A 128 -3.03 2.10 -2.71
C LEU A 128 -3.63 2.79 -1.48
N ARG A 129 -2.97 3.82 -0.96
CA ARG A 129 -3.47 4.61 0.18
C ARG A 129 -4.90 5.11 -0.08
N ASP A 130 -5.14 5.75 -1.22
CA ASP A 130 -6.43 6.37 -1.54
C ASP A 130 -7.50 5.30 -1.79
N VAL A 131 -7.13 4.17 -2.41
CA VAL A 131 -7.99 2.98 -2.54
C VAL A 131 -8.40 2.46 -1.17
N MET A 132 -7.46 2.27 -0.25
CA MET A 132 -7.74 1.76 1.08
C MET A 132 -8.58 2.74 1.92
N ILE A 133 -8.32 4.05 1.82
CA ILE A 133 -9.15 5.08 2.47
C ILE A 133 -10.59 5.00 1.97
N LEU A 134 -10.79 4.94 0.65
CA LEU A 134 -12.11 4.81 0.06
C LEU A 134 -12.84 3.56 0.57
N VAL A 135 -12.19 2.39 0.50
CA VAL A 135 -12.78 1.11 0.94
C VAL A 135 -13.14 1.16 2.42
N VAL A 136 -12.24 1.64 3.28
CA VAL A 136 -12.47 1.69 4.73
C VAL A 136 -13.61 2.63 5.07
N GLU A 137 -13.63 3.84 4.52
CA GLU A 137 -14.68 4.81 4.79
C GLU A 137 -16.03 4.35 4.22
N ALA A 138 -16.05 3.75 3.03
CA ALA A 138 -17.26 3.19 2.46
C ALA A 138 -17.76 2.01 3.29
N SER A 139 -16.86 1.18 3.82
CA SER A 139 -17.21 0.07 4.72
C SER A 139 -17.83 0.56 6.01
N LYS A 140 -17.28 1.60 6.63
CA LYS A 140 -17.87 2.22 7.83
C LYS A 140 -19.28 2.72 7.55
N GLN A 141 -19.49 3.41 6.43
CA GLN A 141 -20.81 3.90 6.03
C GLN A 141 -21.79 2.76 5.72
N ALA A 142 -21.35 1.72 5.01
CA ALA A 142 -22.16 0.53 4.72
C ALA A 142 -22.62 -0.16 6.01
N ILE A 143 -21.72 -0.34 6.98
CA ILE A 143 -22.04 -0.96 8.27
C ILE A 143 -23.06 -0.10 9.03
N GLN A 144 -22.87 1.22 9.07
CA GLN A 144 -23.83 2.14 9.71
C GLN A 144 -25.21 2.10 9.04
N GLU A 145 -25.25 2.00 7.72
CA GLU A 145 -26.49 1.89 6.93
C GLU A 145 -27.02 0.43 6.87
N SER A 146 -26.39 -0.53 7.56
CA SER A 146 -26.73 -1.96 7.52
C SER A 146 -26.82 -2.54 6.09
N ARG A 147 -25.94 -2.09 5.20
CA ARG A 147 -25.87 -2.58 3.81
C ARG A 147 -25.15 -3.94 3.74
N PRO A 148 -25.57 -4.82 2.81
CA PRO A 148 -24.98 -6.14 2.67
C PRO A 148 -23.66 -6.17 1.89
N CYS A 149 -23.27 -5.08 1.20
CA CYS A 149 -22.05 -4.95 0.41
C CYS A 149 -21.71 -3.48 0.09
N LEU A 150 -20.56 -3.25 -0.54
CA LEU A 150 -20.18 -1.96 -1.12
C LEU A 150 -20.64 -1.88 -2.59
N ASP A 151 -21.60 -0.99 -2.87
CA ASP A 151 -22.07 -0.69 -4.21
C ASP A 151 -21.42 0.58 -4.80
N ASP A 152 -21.52 0.73 -6.13
CA ASP A 152 -20.92 1.86 -6.86
C ASP A 152 -21.42 3.23 -6.36
N LYS A 153 -22.71 3.33 -6.03
CA LYS A 153 -23.32 4.58 -5.55
C LYS A 153 -22.76 5.00 -4.19
N LEU A 154 -22.57 4.04 -3.29
CA LEU A 154 -21.98 4.26 -1.99
C LEU A 154 -20.53 4.70 -2.17
N LEU A 155 -19.74 3.99 -2.97
CA LEU A 155 -18.34 4.33 -3.22
C LEU A 155 -18.20 5.73 -3.82
N GLU A 156 -19.03 6.10 -4.80
CA GLU A 156 -19.01 7.45 -5.39
C GLU A 156 -19.36 8.52 -4.34
N ARG A 157 -20.40 8.29 -3.54
CA ARG A 157 -20.82 9.22 -2.48
C ARG A 157 -19.74 9.36 -1.41
N THR A 158 -19.15 8.26 -0.96
CA THR A 158 -18.07 8.26 0.02
C THR A 158 -16.85 9.00 -0.54
N TRP A 159 -16.48 8.77 -1.80
CA TRP A 159 -15.34 9.46 -2.41
C TRP A 159 -15.56 10.98 -2.47
N LYS A 160 -16.74 11.43 -2.89
CA LYS A 160 -17.11 12.86 -2.85
C LYS A 160 -17.02 13.44 -1.44
N SER A 161 -17.46 12.67 -0.44
CA SER A 161 -17.36 13.07 0.97
C SER A 161 -15.90 13.19 1.43
N ILE A 162 -15.03 12.23 1.09
CA ILE A 162 -13.60 12.27 1.41
C ILE A 162 -12.95 13.51 0.80
N GLN A 163 -13.25 13.83 -0.47
CA GLN A 163 -12.72 15.02 -1.14
C GLN A 163 -13.21 16.33 -0.53
N SER A 164 -14.43 16.34 0.04
CA SER A 164 -15.02 17.53 0.67
C SER A 164 -14.58 17.76 2.11
N LYS A 165 -13.99 16.76 2.77
CA LYS A 165 -13.42 16.93 4.11
C LYS A 165 -12.12 17.75 3.97
N PRO A 166 -11.99 18.91 4.64
CA PRO A 166 -10.70 19.56 4.74
C PRO A 166 -9.72 18.58 5.38
N LEU A 167 -8.49 18.56 4.86
CA LEU A 167 -7.38 17.80 5.45
C LEU A 167 -7.20 18.31 6.89
N GLU A 168 -7.79 17.64 7.86
CA GLU A 168 -7.30 17.76 9.23
C GLU A 168 -5.87 17.20 9.20
N GLU A 169 -4.92 18.13 9.24
CA GLU A 169 -3.51 17.87 9.49
C GLU A 169 -3.41 17.10 10.81
N ASN A 170 -3.40 15.77 10.74
CA ASN A 170 -2.97 14.94 11.85
C ASN A 170 -1.47 15.17 12.04
N ARG A 171 -1.15 16.04 13.00
CA ARG A 171 0.16 16.21 13.63
C ARG A 171 0.57 14.96 14.39
#